data_AF-A0A920LS45-F1
#
_entry.id   AF-A0A920LS45-F1
#
_cell.length_a   1.000
_cell.length_b   1.000
_cell.length_c   1.000
_cell.angle_alpha   90.00
_cell.angle_beta   90.00
_cell.angle_gamma   90.00
#
_symmetry.space_group_name_H-M   'P 1'
#
loop_
_entity.id
_entity.type
_entity.pdbx_description
1 polymer ?
#
loop_
_entity_poly.entity_id
_entity_poly.type
_entity_poly.pdbx_seq_one_letter_code
_entity_poly.pdbx_strand_id
1 'polypeptide(L)' 'MLADGTQILTRAVVLTAGTFLGGVIHLGNERTPAGRFGESPSDALSKRLRGLGLPVGRLKTGRRKA' A
#
# COMPACT_ATOMS: atom_id res chain seq x y z
N MET A 1 -11.51 -5.48 -8.17
CA MET A 1 -11.62 -6.85 -7.66
C MET A 1 -11.02 -6.87 -6.27
N LEU A 2 -11.76 -7.38 -5.30
CA LEU A 2 -11.30 -7.62 -3.93
C LEU A 2 -10.40 -8.87 -3.88
N ALA A 3 -9.80 -9.15 -2.71
CA ALA A 3 -8.86 -10.25 -2.54
C ALA A 3 -9.48 -11.64 -2.80
N ASP A 4 -10.78 -11.77 -2.55
CA ASP A 4 -11.60 -12.97 -2.78
C ASP A 4 -12.09 -13.11 -4.24
N GLY A 5 -11.73 -12.18 -5.13
CA GLY A 5 -12.21 -12.17 -6.51
C GLY A 5 -13.50 -11.38 -6.73
N THR A 6 -14.14 -10.87 -5.67
CA THR A 6 -15.42 -10.14 -5.79
C THR A 6 -15.23 -8.83 -6.53
N GLN A 7 -16.18 -8.50 -7.42
CA GLN A 7 -16.24 -7.21 -8.12
C GLN A 7 -17.37 -6.36 -7.54
N ILE A 8 -17.04 -5.14 -7.15
CA ILE A 8 -18.01 -4.15 -6.68
C ILE A 8 -18.06 -3.03 -7.71
N LEU A 9 -19.26 -2.78 -8.25
CA LEU A 9 -19.52 -1.70 -9.21
C LEU A 9 -19.92 -0.43 -8.45
N THR A 10 -19.38 0.71 -8.86
CA THR A 10 -19.71 2.01 -8.29
C THR A 10 -19.42 3.12 -9.30
N ARG A 11 -20.07 4.28 -9.15
CA ARG A 11 -19.84 5.47 -9.99
C ARG A 11 -18.55 6.21 -9.61
N ALA A 12 -18.11 6.11 -8.35
CA ALA A 12 -16.91 6.78 -7.84
C ALA A 12 -16.28 6.00 -6.67
N VAL A 13 -14.98 6.17 -6.47
CA VAL A 13 -14.19 5.54 -5.40
C VAL A 13 -13.24 6.57 -4.79
N VAL A 14 -13.14 6.60 -3.46
CA VAL A 14 -12.11 7.35 -2.73
C VAL A 14 -11.10 6.35 -2.15
N LEU A 15 -9.81 6.56 -2.42
CA LEU A 15 -8.73 5.71 -1.92
C LEU A 15 -7.99 6.39 -0.77
N THR A 16 -8.02 5.78 0.42
CA THR A 16 -7.37 6.28 1.65
C THR A 16 -6.38 5.26 2.21
N ALA A 17 -5.59 4.63 1.33
CA ALA A 17 -4.75 3.48 1.66
C ALA A 17 -3.58 3.76 2.63
N GLY A 18 -3.33 5.02 3.02
CA GLY A 18 -2.28 5.39 3.96
C GLY A 18 -0.91 4.83 3.57
N THR A 19 -0.27 4.10 4.49
CA THR A 19 1.09 3.54 4.32
C THR A 19 1.12 2.17 3.62
N PHE A 20 -0.01 1.65 3.12
CA PHE A 20 -0.11 0.27 2.64
C PHE A 20 0.34 0.05 1.19
N LEU A 21 0.27 1.05 0.32
CA LEU A 21 0.56 0.89 -1.12
C LEU A 21 2.04 0.61 -1.39
N GLY A 22 2.40 -0.67 -1.59
CA GLY A 22 3.81 -1.09 -1.70
C GLY A 22 4.63 -0.73 -0.47
N GLY A 23 3.97 -0.77 0.69
CA GLY A 23 4.53 -0.42 2.00
C GLY A 23 5.67 -1.34 2.39
N VAL A 24 6.72 -0.76 2.98
CA VAL A 24 7.88 -1.48 3.47
C VAL A 24 8.28 -0.87 4.81
N ILE A 25 8.40 -1.71 5.83
CA ILE A 25 9.00 -1.33 7.11
C ILE A 25 10.51 -1.48 6.98
N HIS A 26 11.23 -0.46 7.41
CA HIS A 26 12.69 -0.45 7.48
C HIS A 26 13.12 -0.50 8.96
N LEU A 27 13.83 -1.56 9.34
CA LEU A 27 14.42 -1.71 10.66
C LEU A 27 15.94 -1.89 10.53
N GLY A 28 16.69 -0.80 10.70
CA GLY A 28 18.11 -0.79 10.34
C GLY A 28 18.29 -1.15 8.87
N ASN A 29 18.99 -2.25 8.61
CA ASN A 29 19.22 -2.79 7.26
C ASN A 29 18.12 -3.76 6.81
N GLU A 30 17.26 -4.21 7.71
CA GLU A 30 16.16 -5.12 7.40
C GLU A 30 15.00 -4.37 6.74
N ARG A 31 14.37 -5.06 5.78
CA ARG A 31 13.25 -4.54 5.01
C ARG A 31 12.17 -5.61 4.96
N THR A 32 11.00 -5.28 5.48
CA THR A 32 9.86 -6.21 5.53
C THR A 32 8.68 -5.61 4.78
N PRO A 33 8.12 -6.29 3.76
CA PRO A 33 6.89 -5.86 3.11
C PRO A 33 5.75 -5.78 4.12
N ALA A 34 5.23 -4.58 4.34
CA ALA A 34 4.23 -4.31 5.37
C ALA A 34 3.64 -2.92 5.20
N GLY A 35 2.32 -2.79 5.35
CA GLY A 35 1.68 -1.48 5.47
C GLY A 35 1.84 -0.89 6.88
N ARG A 36 1.73 -1.76 7.88
CA ARG A 36 1.95 -1.52 9.30
C ARG A 36 2.56 -2.78 9.92
N PHE A 37 3.07 -2.67 11.15
CA PHE A 37 3.72 -3.80 11.81
C PHE A 37 2.74 -4.97 11.95
N GLY A 38 3.07 -6.12 11.38
CA GLY A 38 2.20 -7.31 11.36
C GLY A 38 1.08 -7.28 10.31
N GLU A 39 0.95 -6.22 9.51
CA GLU A 39 -0.12 -6.09 8.50
C GLU A 39 0.45 -6.08 7.08
N SER A 40 -0.06 -6.97 6.23
CA SER A 40 0.37 -7.13 4.85
C SER A 40 0.20 -5.85 4.01
N PRO A 41 1.11 -5.57 3.06
CA PRO A 41 0.97 -4.44 2.16
C PRO A 41 -0.10 -4.68 1.08
N SER A 42 -0.60 -3.60 0.46
CA SER A 42 -1.55 -3.66 -0.66
C SER A 42 -0.84 -3.68 -2.03
N ASP A 43 -0.10 -4.75 -2.32
CA ASP A 43 0.77 -4.81 -3.50
C ASP A 43 0.01 -4.86 -4.84
N ALA A 44 -1.07 -5.64 -4.92
CA ALA A 44 -1.87 -5.74 -6.14
C ALA A 44 -2.48 -4.39 -6.55
N LEU A 45 -3.02 -3.66 -5.57
CA LEU A 45 -3.56 -2.31 -5.81
C LEU A 45 -2.46 -1.33 -6.20
N SER A 46 -1.30 -1.38 -5.52
CA SER A 46 -0.12 -0.56 -5.84
C SER A 46 0.36 -0.77 -7.27
N LYS A 47 0.44 -2.02 -7.74
CA LYS A 47 0.80 -2.35 -9.13
C LYS A 47 -0.23 -1.80 -10.12
N ARG A 48 -1.53 -1.97 -9.84
CA ARG A 48 -2.60 -1.51 -10.72
C ARG A 48 -2.60 0.01 -10.88
N LEU A 49 -2.40 0.76 -9.79
CA LEU A 49 -2.31 2.23 -9.84
C LEU A 49 -1.09 2.71 -10.65
N ARG A 50 0.07 2.04 -10.52
CA ARG A 50 1.26 2.36 -11.35
C ARG A 50 1.00 2.11 -12.84
N GLY A 51 0.24 1.08 -13.17
CA GLY A 51 -0.16 0.76 -14.54
C GLY A 51 -1.05 1.83 -15.20
N LEU A 52 -1.63 2.76 -14.43
CA LEU A 52 -2.44 3.87 -14.97
C LEU A 52 -1.60 5.05 -15.48
N GLY A 53 -0.28 5.02 -15.34
CA GLY A 53 0.60 6.11 -15.81
C GLY A 53 0.53 7.39 -14.96
N LEU A 54 -0.04 7.32 -13.75
CA LEU A 54 -0.06 8.44 -12.81
C LEU A 54 1.36 8.73 -12.29
N PRO A 55 1.70 9.99 -11.96
CA PRO A 55 2.94 10.29 -11.23
C PRO A 55 2.93 9.59 -9.87
N VAL A 56 3.96 8.79 -9.58
CA VAL A 56 4.08 8.04 -8.31
C VAL A 56 5.43 8.31 -7.65
N GLY A 57 5.39 8.72 -6.38
CA GLY A 57 6.55 8.84 -5.49
C GLY A 57 6.51 7.84 -4.34
N ARG A 58 7.62 7.70 -3.60
CA ARG A 58 7.68 6.99 -2.32
C ARG A 58 8.04 7.96 -1.21
N LEU A 59 7.27 7.94 -0.13
CA LEU A 59 7.56 8.67 1.10
C LEU A 59 7.96 7.69 2.19
N LYS A 60 8.93 8.06 3.02
CA LYS A 60 9.32 7.31 4.22
C LYS A 60 9.15 8.21 5.44
N THR A 61 8.46 7.70 6.44
CA THR A 61 8.27 8.37 7.74
C THR A 61 8.77 7.47 8.87
N GLY A 62 9.44 8.03 9.86
CA GLY A 62 9.84 7.31 11.07
C GLY A 62 8.73 7.34 12.12
N ARG A 63 8.59 6.27 12.90
CA ARG A 63 7.89 6.29 14.19
C ARG A 63 8.89 5.98 15.28
N ARG A 64 8.80 6.68 16.42
CA ARG A 64 9.53 6.30 17.63
C ARG A 64 8.89 5.03 18.19
N LYS A 65 9.70 4.17 18.81
CA LYS A 65 9.15 3.15 19.70
C LYS A 65 8.51 3.88 20.90
N ALA A 66 7.33 3.42 21.31
CA ALA A 66 6.76 3.83 22.59
C ALA A 66 7.65 3.30 23.72
#